data_AF-A0A226BZL2-F1
#
_entry.id   AF-A0A226BZL2-F1
#
_cell.length_a   1.000
_cell.length_b   1.000
_cell.length_c   1.000
_cell.angle_alpha   90.00
_cell.angle_beta   90.00
_cell.angle_gamma   90.00
#
_symmetry.space_group_name_H-M   'P 1'
#
loop_
_entity.id
_entity.type
_entity.pdbx_description
1 polymer ?
#
loop_
_entity_poly.entity_id
_entity_poly.type
_entity_poly.pdbx_seq_one_letter_code
_entity_poly.pdbx_strand_id
1 'polypeptide(L)'
;MFMGIRFRRSMKLGKGLRVNLSKRGAGISLGGKGMRFGVGPKGAYRSMSIPGTGIYAIDYLNKSNRKKSSTSKTARSTDNNKDPLPMPQDLKSFNYPSLCIILMLILLPFLPIASVFLLAIAVYGKKQLANSSKGKARDKFKTGKKALTEGDYEKAREVFTELLKIQEIPQLYPILGELFLKNNEYTKACNYFEKYLDHNPKHIGVKFQYALSLKLANNFDQAINIFQDILNNDLSKEDESRVKVISHLGDCFMKKDNPELALEVLKSGPVRARKLDEDKMYFKYLLGLAYKENGQNDRAITHLQRVYAHDTNFYNVSQLLEELGKI
;
A
#
# COMPACT_ATOMS: atom_id res chain seq x y z
N MET A 1 1.14 -3.40 -37.01
CA MET A 1 0.93 -3.59 -35.55
C MET A 1 2.25 -4.07 -34.95
N PHE A 2 3.13 -3.16 -34.50
CA PHE A 2 4.45 -3.57 -33.97
C PHE A 2 4.26 -4.22 -32.58
N MET A 3 4.61 -5.50 -32.44
CA MET A 3 4.69 -6.19 -31.16
C MET A 3 5.77 -5.53 -30.30
N GLY A 4 5.37 -4.63 -29.41
CA GLY A 4 6.28 -3.98 -28.48
C GLY A 4 6.83 -5.01 -27.49
N ILE A 5 8.09 -5.43 -27.67
CA ILE A 5 8.83 -6.29 -26.72
C ILE A 5 8.66 -5.70 -25.30
N ARG A 6 8.19 -6.46 -24.32
CA ARG A 6 8.11 -6.00 -22.92
C ARG A 6 9.33 -6.49 -22.16
N PHE A 7 10.27 -5.60 -21.85
CA PHE A 7 11.40 -5.91 -20.98
C PHE A 7 11.04 -5.54 -19.53
N ARG A 8 11.03 -6.53 -18.64
CA ARG A 8 10.92 -6.37 -17.18
C ARG A 8 11.82 -7.42 -16.52
N ARG A 9 12.83 -6.99 -15.75
CA ARG A 9 13.69 -7.87 -14.94
C ARG A 9 13.63 -7.43 -13.49
N SER A 10 13.38 -8.37 -12.57
CA SER A 10 13.39 -8.12 -11.12
C SER A 10 14.47 -8.99 -10.49
N MET A 11 15.41 -8.37 -9.77
CA MET A 11 16.52 -9.07 -9.11
C MET A 11 16.42 -8.85 -7.59
N LYS A 12 16.56 -9.94 -6.82
CA LYS A 12 16.64 -9.88 -5.35
C LYS A 12 18.08 -9.56 -4.97
N LEU A 13 18.29 -8.53 -4.15
CA LEU A 13 19.60 -8.14 -3.63
C LEU A 13 19.85 -8.64 -2.18
N GLY A 14 18.89 -9.36 -1.59
CA GLY A 14 18.94 -9.87 -0.22
C GLY A 14 18.10 -9.04 0.77
N LYS A 15 17.74 -9.63 1.93
CA LYS A 15 17.03 -8.99 3.06
C LYS A 15 15.84 -8.10 2.65
N GLY A 16 14.98 -8.60 1.76
CA GLY A 16 13.78 -7.89 1.30
C GLY A 16 14.02 -6.79 0.25
N LEU A 17 15.25 -6.48 -0.14
CA LEU A 17 15.56 -5.48 -1.19
C LEU A 17 15.50 -6.10 -2.59
N ARG A 18 14.87 -5.39 -3.54
CA ARG A 18 14.80 -5.77 -4.95
C ARG A 18 15.05 -4.58 -5.87
N VAL A 19 15.68 -4.84 -7.00
CA VAL A 19 15.79 -3.90 -8.12
C VAL A 19 14.90 -4.38 -9.25
N ASN A 20 14.06 -3.47 -9.75
CA ASN A 20 13.15 -3.69 -10.85
C ASN A 20 13.60 -2.85 -12.06
N LEU A 21 14.01 -3.50 -13.14
CA LEU A 21 14.36 -2.87 -14.41
C LEU A 21 13.20 -3.04 -15.38
N SER A 22 12.79 -1.95 -16.03
CA SER A 22 11.75 -1.97 -17.06
C SER A 22 12.09 -1.01 -18.18
N LYS A 23 11.37 -1.08 -19.31
CA LYS A 23 11.48 -0.09 -20.40
C LYS A 23 11.23 1.36 -19.96
N ARG A 24 10.52 1.58 -18.85
CA ARG A 24 10.23 2.91 -18.31
C ARG A 24 11.31 3.41 -17.35
N GLY A 25 12.30 2.59 -17.02
CA GLY A 25 13.38 2.91 -16.10
C GLY A 25 13.57 1.85 -15.00
N ALA A 26 14.57 2.11 -14.15
CA ALA A 26 14.91 1.33 -12.97
C ALA A 26 14.12 1.79 -11.74
N GLY A 27 13.79 0.87 -10.86
CA GLY A 27 13.18 1.13 -9.56
C GLY A 27 13.76 0.20 -8.49
N ILE A 28 13.61 0.61 -7.24
CA ILE A 28 14.06 -0.13 -6.07
C ILE A 28 12.85 -0.37 -5.17
N SER A 29 12.72 -1.57 -4.62
CA SER A 29 11.67 -1.90 -3.66
C SER A 29 12.23 -2.66 -2.47
N LEU A 30 11.56 -2.53 -1.34
CA LEU A 30 11.95 -2.97 -0.02
C LEU A 30 10.75 -3.65 0.64
N GLY A 31 10.86 -4.94 0.93
CA GLY A 31 9.84 -5.75 1.59
C GLY A 31 9.67 -7.16 1.03
N GLY A 32 8.90 -7.96 1.74
CA GLY A 32 8.77 -9.41 1.56
C GLY A 32 7.53 -9.87 0.78
N LYS A 33 7.04 -11.07 1.12
CA LYS A 33 5.74 -11.58 0.65
C LYS A 33 4.65 -10.79 1.36
N GLY A 34 3.79 -10.12 0.60
CA GLY A 34 2.61 -9.43 1.12
C GLY A 34 2.76 -7.98 1.54
N MET A 35 3.95 -7.42 1.73
CA MET A 35 4.08 -5.95 1.84
C MET A 35 5.44 -5.51 1.31
N ARG A 36 5.44 -4.48 0.46
CA ARG A 36 6.64 -3.87 -0.11
C ARG A 36 6.43 -2.37 -0.27
N PHE A 37 7.47 -1.63 -0.01
CA PHE A 37 7.59 -0.22 -0.36
C PHE A 37 8.52 -0.13 -1.56
N GLY A 38 8.36 0.81 -2.47
CA GLY A 38 9.30 0.98 -3.57
C GLY A 38 9.28 2.36 -4.19
N VAL A 39 10.30 2.66 -4.97
CA VAL A 39 10.41 3.86 -5.78
C VAL A 39 10.71 3.42 -7.21
N GLY A 40 9.88 3.84 -8.16
CA GLY A 40 10.09 3.56 -9.57
C GLY A 40 9.83 4.78 -10.45
N PRO A 41 9.81 4.61 -11.78
CA PRO A 41 9.63 5.71 -12.72
C PRO A 41 8.33 6.52 -12.57
N LYS A 42 7.33 5.97 -11.87
CA LYS A 42 6.04 6.60 -11.56
C LYS A 42 5.99 7.25 -10.16
N GLY A 43 7.09 7.22 -9.41
CA GLY A 43 7.18 7.73 -8.04
C GLY A 43 7.29 6.64 -6.98
N ALA A 44 7.27 7.07 -5.72
CA ALA A 44 7.21 6.19 -4.56
C ALA A 44 5.84 5.50 -4.47
N TYR A 45 5.86 4.22 -4.15
CA TYR A 45 4.68 3.38 -4.02
C TYR A 45 4.84 2.39 -2.86
N ARG A 46 3.72 1.87 -2.40
CA ARG A 46 3.63 0.71 -1.53
C ARG A 46 2.76 -0.32 -2.22
N SER A 47 3.04 -1.59 -2.00
CA SER A 47 2.24 -2.70 -2.47
C SER A 47 2.00 -3.65 -1.31
N MET A 48 0.74 -3.91 -1.01
CA MET A 48 0.33 -4.94 -0.08
C MET A 48 -0.32 -6.08 -0.85
N SER A 49 -0.11 -7.32 -0.41
CA SER A 49 -0.89 -8.46 -0.86
C SER A 49 -1.22 -9.38 0.31
N ILE A 50 -2.44 -9.89 0.33
CA ILE A 50 -2.84 -10.92 1.28
C ILE A 50 -2.38 -12.26 0.68
N PRO A 51 -1.53 -13.04 1.38
CA PRO A 51 -1.08 -14.32 0.87
C PRO A 51 -2.24 -15.28 0.62
N GLY A 52 -2.20 -16.03 -0.49
CA GLY A 52 -3.19 -17.06 -0.80
C GLY A 52 -4.54 -16.57 -1.33
N THR A 53 -4.80 -15.26 -1.35
CA THR A 53 -6.10 -14.72 -1.79
C THR A 53 -6.05 -13.98 -3.13
N GLY A 54 -4.88 -13.82 -3.75
CA GLY A 54 -4.70 -12.99 -4.95
C GLY A 54 -4.97 -11.49 -4.75
N ILE A 55 -5.34 -11.07 -3.53
CA ILE A 55 -5.65 -9.67 -3.24
C ILE A 55 -4.34 -8.91 -3.11
N TYR A 56 -4.13 -7.93 -3.98
CA TYR A 56 -3.05 -6.97 -3.85
C TYR A 56 -3.50 -5.54 -4.15
N ALA A 57 -3.07 -4.60 -3.31
CA ALA A 57 -3.26 -3.17 -3.46
C ALA A 57 -1.90 -2.52 -3.68
N ILE A 58 -1.79 -1.66 -4.69
CA ILE A 58 -0.61 -0.82 -4.91
C ILE A 58 -1.06 0.62 -4.81
N ASP A 59 -0.39 1.37 -3.95
CA ASP A 59 -0.70 2.76 -3.69
C ASP A 59 0.54 3.63 -3.94
N TYR A 60 0.37 4.73 -4.67
CA TYR A 60 1.46 5.62 -5.06
C TYR A 60 1.44 6.88 -4.20
N LEU A 61 2.41 7.00 -3.31
CA LEU A 61 2.49 8.01 -2.25
C LEU A 61 2.60 9.47 -2.76
N ASN A 62 2.90 9.67 -4.05
CA ASN A 62 3.10 11.00 -4.66
C ASN A 62 2.01 11.42 -5.65
N LYS A 63 0.92 10.66 -5.78
CA LYS A 63 -0.19 11.05 -6.68
C LYS A 63 -1.18 11.96 -5.96
N SER A 64 -0.71 13.14 -5.56
CA SER A 64 -1.59 14.29 -5.38
C SER A 64 -2.39 14.44 -6.68
N ASN A 65 -3.72 14.46 -6.61
CA ASN A 65 -4.61 14.81 -7.71
C ASN A 65 -4.37 16.27 -8.12
N ARG A 66 -3.23 16.56 -8.76
CA ARG A 66 -3.00 17.79 -9.49
C ARG A 66 -3.85 17.71 -10.74
N LYS A 67 -5.08 18.24 -10.65
CA LYS A 67 -5.72 18.87 -11.81
C LYS A 67 -4.66 19.73 -12.47
N LYS A 68 -4.42 19.52 -13.78
CA LYS A 68 -3.57 20.37 -14.60
C LYS A 68 -4.08 21.81 -14.49
N SER A 69 -3.46 22.63 -13.65
CA SER A 69 -3.39 24.07 -13.87
C SER A 69 -2.00 24.38 -14.42
N SER A 70 -1.99 24.77 -15.68
CA SER A 70 -0.85 25.41 -16.32
C SER A 70 -0.60 26.75 -15.65
N THR A 71 0.53 26.93 -14.96
CA THR A 71 1.36 28.15 -15.02
C THR A 71 2.74 27.83 -14.45
N SER A 72 3.76 28.23 -15.19
CA SER A 72 5.18 28.10 -14.91
C SER A 72 5.63 28.84 -13.64
N LYS A 73 6.54 28.25 -12.86
CA LYS A 73 7.94 28.71 -12.71
C LYS A 73 8.69 27.91 -11.63
N THR A 74 9.85 27.40 -12.04
CA THR A 74 11.06 27.12 -11.23
C THR A 74 10.88 26.50 -9.85
N ALA A 75 11.04 25.17 -9.78
CA ALA A 75 11.62 24.51 -8.62
C ALA A 75 12.55 23.39 -9.11
N ARG A 76 13.86 23.62 -8.99
CA ARG A 76 14.88 22.58 -9.10
C ARG A 76 14.74 21.72 -7.83
N SER A 77 13.86 20.72 -7.84
CA SER A 77 13.84 19.68 -6.81
C SER A 77 14.70 18.51 -7.28
N THR A 78 16.01 18.60 -7.05
CA THR A 78 16.84 17.41 -6.88
C THR A 78 16.42 16.73 -5.58
N ASP A 79 15.35 15.95 -5.62
CA ASP A 79 15.12 14.92 -4.61
C ASP A 79 14.79 13.61 -5.33
N ASN A 80 15.84 13.02 -5.90
CA ASN A 80 15.89 11.60 -6.24
C ASN A 80 15.87 10.78 -4.94
N ASN A 81 14.75 10.83 -4.22
CA ASN A 81 14.60 10.12 -2.96
C ASN A 81 14.44 8.62 -3.29
N LYS A 82 15.55 7.89 -3.28
CA LYS A 82 15.65 6.43 -3.54
C LYS A 82 15.13 5.58 -2.37
N ASP A 83 14.53 6.21 -1.35
CA ASP A 83 14.07 5.56 -0.14
C ASP A 83 12.58 5.17 -0.23
N PRO A 84 12.24 3.88 -0.20
CA PRO A 84 10.87 3.39 -0.27
C PRO A 84 9.96 3.84 0.89
N LEU A 85 10.54 4.10 2.06
CA LEU A 85 9.82 4.58 3.23
C LEU A 85 10.61 5.76 3.82
N PRO A 86 10.40 6.99 3.31
CA PRO A 86 11.17 8.15 3.72
C PRO A 86 10.86 8.50 5.18
N MET A 87 11.88 9.01 5.88
CA MET A 87 11.70 9.52 7.24
C MET A 87 10.73 10.70 7.22
N PRO A 88 9.69 10.71 8.08
CA PRO A 88 8.79 11.84 8.24
C PRO A 88 9.57 13.13 8.46
N GLN A 89 9.11 14.23 7.87
CA GLN A 89 9.80 15.52 7.97
C GLN A 89 9.97 15.95 9.43
N ASP A 90 8.99 15.64 10.28
CA ASP A 90 8.98 15.96 11.72
C ASP A 90 10.04 15.21 12.53
N LEU A 91 10.58 14.11 11.99
CA LEU A 91 11.67 13.31 12.58
C LEU A 91 13.05 13.64 11.98
N LYS A 92 13.12 14.46 10.93
CA LYS A 92 14.40 14.89 10.37
C LYS A 92 15.04 15.89 11.33
N SER A 93 16.18 15.53 11.91
CA SER A 93 16.98 16.46 12.69
C SER A 93 17.62 17.50 11.76
N PHE A 94 17.71 18.76 12.22
CA PHE A 94 18.71 19.68 11.69
C PHE A 94 20.08 19.02 11.85
N ASN A 95 20.72 18.70 10.74
CA ASN A 95 22.16 18.42 10.76
C ASN A 95 22.80 19.74 11.16
N TYR A 96 23.29 19.86 12.40
CA TYR A 96 24.39 20.79 12.66
C TYR A 96 25.49 20.33 11.72
N PRO A 97 25.77 21.08 10.64
CA PRO A 97 26.59 20.57 9.58
C PRO A 97 27.96 20.25 10.18
N SER A 98 28.62 19.24 9.62
CA SER A 98 30.03 18.96 9.82
C SER A 98 30.91 20.22 9.87
N LEU A 99 30.47 21.33 9.27
CA LEU A 99 30.97 22.70 9.44
C LEU A 99 31.24 23.13 10.89
N CYS A 100 30.39 22.86 11.88
CA CYS A 100 30.69 23.26 13.28
C CYS A 100 31.85 22.43 13.86
N ILE A 101 31.96 21.16 13.46
CA ILE A 101 33.05 20.27 13.86
C ILE A 101 34.34 20.64 13.12
N ILE A 102 34.25 21.00 11.84
CA ILE A 102 35.36 21.49 11.01
C ILE A 102 35.85 22.84 11.54
N LEU A 103 34.94 23.77 11.89
CA LEU A 103 35.28 25.05 12.50
C LEU A 103 35.97 24.87 13.86
N MET A 104 35.53 23.91 14.68
CA MET A 104 36.22 23.56 15.94
C MET A 104 37.61 22.95 15.71
N LEU A 105 37.78 22.09 14.69
CA LEU A 105 39.08 21.51 14.33
C LEU A 105 40.05 22.58 13.81
N ILE A 106 39.56 23.60 13.10
CA ILE A 106 40.35 24.75 12.63
C ILE A 106 40.76 25.68 13.80
N LEU A 107 39.93 25.79 14.85
CA LEU A 107 40.23 26.59 16.05
C LEU A 107 41.16 25.90 17.06
N LEU A 108 41.34 24.58 16.93
CA LEU A 108 42.12 23.73 17.85
C LEU A 108 43.58 24.19 18.09
N PRO A 109 44.37 24.61 17.07
CA PRO A 109 45.75 25.07 17.28
C PRO A 109 45.84 26.48 17.89
N PHE A 110 44.77 27.29 17.81
CA PHE A 110 44.78 28.68 18.29
C PHE A 110 44.22 28.82 19.71
N LEU A 111 43.26 27.96 20.10
CA LEU A 111 42.56 28.01 21.39
C LEU A 111 42.25 26.59 21.91
N PRO A 112 43.24 25.82 22.39
CA PRO A 112 43.09 24.40 22.65
C PRO A 112 42.04 24.11 23.74
N ILE A 113 42.03 24.87 24.84
CA ILE A 113 41.08 24.68 25.95
C ILE A 113 39.64 24.97 25.50
N ALA A 114 39.42 26.06 24.75
CA ALA A 114 38.10 26.41 24.24
C ALA A 114 37.59 25.40 23.20
N SER A 115 38.49 24.84 22.39
CA SER A 115 38.15 23.82 21.40
C SER A 115 37.69 22.49 22.04
N VAL A 116 38.35 22.06 23.12
CA VAL A 116 37.95 20.87 23.89
C VAL A 116 36.60 21.10 24.59
N PHE A 117 36.38 22.28 25.16
CA PHE A 117 35.12 22.64 25.82
C PHE A 117 33.95 22.69 24.82
N LEU A 118 34.14 23.30 23.66
CA LEU A 118 33.16 23.33 22.58
C LEU A 118 32.85 21.92 22.05
N LEU A 119 33.87 21.06 21.92
CA LEU A 119 33.68 19.66 21.51
C LEU A 119 32.89 18.87 22.56
N ALA A 120 33.17 19.08 23.85
CA ALA A 120 32.40 18.49 24.94
C ALA A 120 30.92 18.96 24.93
N ILE A 121 30.65 20.24 24.68
CA ILE A 121 29.29 20.77 24.51
C ILE A 121 28.60 20.15 23.28
N ALA A 122 29.31 20.00 22.16
CA ALA A 122 28.74 19.38 20.97
C ALA A 122 28.43 17.89 21.17
N VAL A 123 29.29 17.15 21.86
CA VAL A 123 29.08 15.74 22.22
C VAL A 123 27.93 15.62 23.22
N TYR A 124 27.90 16.45 24.27
CA TYR A 124 26.81 16.49 25.24
C TYR A 124 25.48 16.89 24.58
N GLY A 125 25.49 17.91 23.72
CA GLY A 125 24.34 18.36 22.95
C GLY A 125 23.81 17.27 22.01
N LYS A 126 24.69 16.53 21.30
CA LYS A 126 24.28 15.37 20.50
C LYS A 126 23.68 14.26 21.36
N LYS A 127 24.28 13.94 22.51
CA LYS A 127 23.78 12.93 23.44
C LYS A 127 22.41 13.32 24.01
N GLN A 128 22.23 14.60 24.35
CA GLN A 128 20.96 15.14 24.82
C GLN A 128 19.89 15.15 23.72
N LEU A 129 20.27 15.46 22.47
CA LEU A 129 19.37 15.41 21.32
C LEU A 129 18.96 13.97 20.98
N ALA A 130 19.86 12.99 21.14
CA ALA A 130 19.55 11.56 20.99
C ALA A 130 18.59 11.07 22.09
N ASN A 131 18.79 11.54 23.33
CA ASN A 131 17.91 11.22 24.47
C ASN A 131 16.57 11.97 24.47
N SER A 132 16.42 12.99 23.63
CA SER A 132 15.16 13.69 23.44
C SER A 132 14.05 12.76 22.91
N SER A 133 12.79 13.12 23.13
CA SER A 133 11.63 12.39 22.59
C SER A 133 11.72 12.19 21.07
N LYS A 134 12.16 13.22 20.32
CA LYS A 134 12.37 13.16 18.87
C LYS A 134 13.53 12.23 18.47
N GLY A 135 14.62 12.22 19.24
CA GLY A 135 15.74 11.31 19.05
C GLY A 135 15.32 9.85 19.19
N LYS A 136 14.62 9.53 20.28
CA LYS A 136 14.03 8.20 20.53
C LYS A 136 13.04 7.80 19.43
N ALA A 137 12.13 8.69 19.03
CA ALA A 137 11.17 8.43 17.96
C ALA A 137 11.87 8.13 16.62
N ARG A 138 12.95 8.86 16.30
CA ARG A 138 13.75 8.62 15.10
C ARG A 138 14.41 7.25 15.10
N ASP A 139 14.99 6.83 16.22
CA ASP A 139 15.66 5.52 16.31
C ASP A 139 14.66 4.36 16.30
N LYS A 140 13.48 4.55 16.92
CA LYS A 140 12.35 3.62 16.74
C LYS A 140 11.91 3.55 15.28
N PHE A 141 11.81 4.67 14.56
CA PHE A 141 11.42 4.65 13.15
C PHE A 141 12.41 3.84 12.30
N LYS A 142 13.71 4.04 12.50
CA LYS A 142 14.76 3.26 11.82
C LYS A 142 14.65 1.76 12.15
N THR A 143 14.41 1.44 13.42
CA THR A 143 14.30 0.06 13.89
C THR A 143 13.07 -0.64 13.32
N GLY A 144 11.89 0.00 13.35
CA GLY A 144 10.66 -0.54 12.77
C GLY A 144 10.79 -0.70 11.25
N LYS A 145 11.41 0.26 10.57
CA LYS A 145 11.71 0.15 9.15
C LYS A 145 12.65 -1.02 8.84
N LYS A 146 13.69 -1.23 9.64
CA LYS A 146 14.58 -2.40 9.50
C LYS A 146 13.81 -3.71 9.71
N ALA A 147 12.94 -3.80 10.72
CA ALA A 147 12.09 -4.97 10.91
C ALA A 147 11.20 -5.25 9.68
N LEU A 148 10.62 -4.21 9.06
CA LEU A 148 9.90 -4.35 7.78
C LEU A 148 10.77 -4.90 6.65
N THR A 149 12.06 -4.53 6.57
CA THR A 149 12.99 -5.09 5.57
C THR A 149 13.24 -6.57 5.77
N GLU A 150 13.38 -6.97 7.02
CA GLU A 150 13.65 -8.34 7.43
C GLU A 150 12.40 -9.22 7.31
N GLY A 151 11.22 -8.60 7.13
CA GLY A 151 9.94 -9.29 7.07
C GLY A 151 9.38 -9.62 8.45
N ASP A 152 9.99 -9.07 9.51
CA ASP A 152 9.55 -9.20 10.89
C ASP A 152 8.42 -8.19 11.16
N TYR A 153 7.22 -8.59 10.75
CA TYR A 153 6.01 -7.75 10.84
C TYR A 153 5.57 -7.51 12.28
N GLU A 154 5.80 -8.47 13.18
CA GLU A 154 5.49 -8.35 14.60
C GLU A 154 6.34 -7.26 15.26
N LYS A 155 7.65 -7.36 15.11
CA LYS A 155 8.57 -6.35 15.66
C LYS A 155 8.34 -4.98 15.03
N ALA A 156 8.09 -4.91 13.72
CA ALA A 156 7.77 -3.65 13.07
C ALA A 156 6.54 -2.99 13.69
N ARG A 157 5.48 -3.77 13.94
CA ARG A 157 4.24 -3.33 14.56
C ARG A 157 4.46 -2.84 15.99
N GLU A 158 5.14 -3.61 16.82
CA GLU A 158 5.47 -3.21 18.20
C GLU A 158 6.25 -1.89 18.21
N VAL A 159 7.32 -1.80 17.43
CA VAL A 159 8.16 -0.59 17.41
C VAL A 159 7.40 0.63 16.91
N PHE A 160 6.56 0.50 15.87
CA PHE A 160 5.77 1.62 15.37
C PHE A 160 4.62 2.02 16.31
N THR A 161 3.96 1.07 16.97
CA THR A 161 2.94 1.37 17.98
C THR A 161 3.55 2.09 19.18
N GLU A 162 4.72 1.66 19.65
CA GLU A 162 5.45 2.38 20.70
C GLU A 162 5.94 3.76 20.27
N LEU A 163 6.32 3.91 19.00
CA LEU A 163 6.72 5.20 18.45
C LEU A 163 5.56 6.19 18.49
N LEU A 164 4.35 5.75 18.12
CA LEU A 164 3.16 6.60 18.17
C LEU A 164 2.78 7.06 19.59
N LYS A 165 3.20 6.33 20.63
CA LYS A 165 3.05 6.78 22.03
C LYS A 165 3.97 7.96 22.37
N ILE A 166 5.06 8.15 21.63
CA ILE A 166 6.02 9.23 21.84
C ILE A 166 5.64 10.45 21.01
N GLN A 167 5.30 10.24 19.75
CA GLN A 167 4.97 11.29 18.81
C GLN A 167 3.97 10.78 17.79
N GLU A 168 2.91 11.55 17.57
CA GLU A 168 1.93 11.27 16.53
C GLU A 168 2.55 11.48 15.15
N ILE A 169 2.43 10.47 14.29
CA ILE A 169 2.93 10.49 12.91
C ILE A 169 1.86 9.88 12.01
N PRO A 170 0.99 10.69 11.40
CA PRO A 170 -0.12 10.19 10.58
C PRO A 170 0.33 9.24 9.47
N GLN A 171 1.52 9.45 8.90
CA GLN A 171 2.07 8.60 7.84
C GLN A 171 2.34 7.15 8.29
N LEU A 172 2.40 6.87 9.59
CA LEU A 172 2.53 5.51 10.12
C LEU A 172 1.19 4.78 10.26
N TYR A 173 0.07 5.50 10.34
CA TYR A 173 -1.24 4.87 10.55
C TYR A 173 -1.60 3.86 9.45
N PRO A 174 -1.43 4.16 8.16
CA PRO A 174 -1.70 3.16 7.13
C PRO A 174 -0.76 1.95 7.21
N ILE A 175 0.49 2.13 7.61
CA ILE A 175 1.45 1.04 7.76
C ILE A 175 1.03 0.11 8.90
N LEU A 176 0.60 0.67 10.03
CA LEU A 176 0.06 -0.10 11.14
C LEU A 176 -1.25 -0.79 10.76
N GLY A 177 -2.16 -0.10 10.06
CA GLY A 177 -3.38 -0.71 9.55
C GLY A 177 -3.10 -1.94 8.69
N GLU A 178 -2.13 -1.85 7.80
CA GLU A 178 -1.66 -2.96 6.96
C GLU A 178 -1.05 -4.12 7.79
N LEU A 179 -0.25 -3.80 8.80
CA LEU A 179 0.34 -4.80 9.69
C LEU A 179 -0.73 -5.52 10.52
N PHE A 180 -1.72 -4.81 11.07
CA PHE A 180 -2.84 -5.43 11.79
C PHE A 180 -3.73 -6.27 10.87
N LEU A 181 -3.98 -5.80 9.63
CA LEU A 181 -4.74 -6.57 8.63
C LEU A 181 -4.07 -7.91 8.33
N LYS A 182 -2.75 -7.91 8.14
CA LYS A 182 -1.97 -9.15 7.92
C LYS A 182 -2.02 -10.14 9.08
N ASN A 183 -2.20 -9.63 10.29
CA ASN A 183 -2.33 -10.42 11.50
C ASN A 183 -3.78 -10.83 11.78
N ASN A 184 -4.70 -10.60 10.83
CA ASN A 184 -6.15 -10.83 10.96
C ASN A 184 -6.83 -10.01 12.07
N GLU A 185 -6.18 -8.95 12.56
CA GLU A 185 -6.73 -8.03 13.57
C GLU A 185 -7.48 -6.88 12.89
N TYR A 186 -8.58 -7.22 12.21
CA TYR A 186 -9.30 -6.33 11.30
C TYR A 186 -9.86 -5.08 11.97
N THR A 187 -10.36 -5.19 13.21
CA THR A 187 -10.92 -4.05 13.96
C THR A 187 -9.85 -3.00 14.30
N LYS A 188 -8.65 -3.44 14.68
CA LYS A 188 -7.51 -2.54 14.89
C LYS A 188 -7.05 -1.91 13.58
N ALA A 189 -7.03 -2.69 12.50
CA ALA A 189 -6.72 -2.18 11.17
C ALA A 189 -7.68 -1.04 10.77
N CYS A 190 -8.98 -1.24 10.97
CA CYS A 190 -10.01 -0.23 10.74
C CYS A 190 -9.72 1.08 11.46
N ASN A 191 -9.45 1.04 12.78
CA ASN A 191 -9.15 2.22 13.59
C ASN A 191 -7.93 3.01 13.05
N TYR A 192 -6.85 2.32 12.68
CA TYR A 192 -5.68 2.99 12.12
C TYR A 192 -5.96 3.59 10.73
N PHE A 193 -6.73 2.92 9.88
CA PHE A 193 -7.09 3.50 8.59
C PHE A 193 -8.02 4.71 8.73
N GLU A 194 -8.98 4.65 9.65
CA GLU A 194 -9.87 5.77 10.00
C GLU A 194 -9.08 7.00 10.43
N LYS A 195 -8.18 6.86 11.42
CA LYS A 195 -7.28 7.94 11.86
C LYS A 195 -6.46 8.58 10.75
N TYR A 196 -6.06 7.80 9.75
CA TYR A 196 -5.36 8.36 8.59
C TYR A 196 -6.30 9.16 7.67
N LEU A 197 -7.50 8.64 7.46
CA LEU A 197 -8.51 9.22 6.58
C LEU A 197 -9.12 10.50 7.16
N ASP A 198 -9.13 10.68 8.49
CA ASP A 198 -9.50 11.94 9.15
C ASP A 198 -8.69 13.14 8.62
N HIS A 199 -7.42 12.91 8.31
CA HIS A 199 -6.53 13.92 7.74
C HIS A 199 -6.42 13.85 6.20
N ASN A 200 -6.75 12.70 5.61
CA ASN A 200 -6.55 12.43 4.18
C ASN A 200 -7.80 11.79 3.52
N PRO A 201 -8.99 12.44 3.56
CA PRO A 201 -10.26 11.80 3.23
C PRO A 201 -10.39 11.37 1.75
N LYS A 202 -9.60 11.97 0.86
CA LYS A 202 -9.58 11.66 -0.59
C LYS A 202 -8.58 10.56 -0.97
N HIS A 203 -7.93 9.94 0.00
CA HIS A 203 -6.92 8.93 -0.26
C HIS A 203 -7.56 7.58 -0.61
N ILE A 204 -7.90 7.38 -1.88
CA ILE A 204 -8.60 6.21 -2.43
C ILE A 204 -7.97 4.88 -1.98
N GLY A 205 -6.63 4.77 -2.03
CA GLY A 205 -5.93 3.53 -1.66
C GLY A 205 -6.20 3.09 -0.21
N VAL A 206 -6.08 4.00 0.75
CA VAL A 206 -6.36 3.72 2.17
C VAL A 206 -7.85 3.55 2.41
N LYS A 207 -8.71 4.33 1.74
CA LYS A 207 -10.16 4.18 1.81
C LYS A 207 -10.63 2.79 1.35
N PHE A 208 -10.01 2.26 0.31
CA PHE A 208 -10.23 0.89 -0.14
C PHE A 208 -9.72 -0.15 0.88
N GLN A 209 -8.53 0.05 1.46
CA GLN A 209 -8.00 -0.83 2.52
C GLN A 209 -8.89 -0.80 3.78
N TYR A 210 -9.46 0.36 4.11
CA TYR A 210 -10.42 0.51 5.20
C TYR A 210 -11.70 -0.30 4.93
N ALA A 211 -12.32 -0.12 3.76
CA ALA A 211 -13.50 -0.89 3.36
C ALA A 211 -13.23 -2.41 3.31
N LEU A 212 -12.04 -2.80 2.84
CA LEU A 212 -11.62 -4.20 2.86
C LEU A 212 -11.47 -4.75 4.29
N SER A 213 -10.92 -3.95 5.21
CA SER A 213 -10.79 -4.32 6.63
C SER A 213 -12.16 -4.48 7.28
N LEU A 214 -13.09 -3.57 6.98
CA LEU A 214 -14.49 -3.66 7.43
C LEU A 214 -15.16 -4.93 6.91
N LYS A 215 -14.99 -5.26 5.62
CA LYS A 215 -15.50 -6.50 5.03
C LYS A 215 -14.94 -7.74 5.73
N LEU A 216 -13.62 -7.78 5.98
CA LEU A 216 -12.98 -8.91 6.67
C LEU A 216 -13.39 -9.01 8.15
N ALA A 217 -13.76 -7.88 8.77
CA ALA A 217 -14.37 -7.82 10.08
C ALA A 217 -15.87 -8.17 10.08
N ASN A 218 -16.44 -8.62 8.96
CA ASN A 218 -17.87 -8.86 8.74
C ASN A 218 -18.77 -7.63 8.92
N ASN A 219 -18.21 -6.42 8.91
CA ASN A 219 -18.97 -5.17 8.93
C ASN A 219 -19.33 -4.76 7.50
N PHE A 220 -20.22 -5.54 6.89
CA PHE A 220 -20.57 -5.41 5.47
C PHE A 220 -21.28 -4.10 5.15
N ASP A 221 -22.13 -3.59 6.04
CA ASP A 221 -22.89 -2.34 5.80
C ASP A 221 -21.97 -1.13 5.65
N GLN A 222 -21.01 -0.96 6.56
CA GLN A 222 -20.03 0.11 6.45
C GLN A 222 -19.11 -0.08 5.24
N ALA A 223 -18.69 -1.32 4.96
CA ALA A 223 -17.87 -1.62 3.79
C ALA A 223 -18.59 -1.25 2.48
N ILE A 224 -19.88 -1.59 2.35
CA ILE A 224 -20.74 -1.26 1.21
C ILE A 224 -20.78 0.26 1.01
N ASN A 225 -21.05 1.03 2.08
CA ASN A 225 -21.12 2.48 2.00
C ASN A 225 -19.81 3.10 1.49
N ILE A 226 -18.67 2.65 2.02
CA ILE A 226 -17.35 3.16 1.60
C ILE A 226 -17.02 2.75 0.15
N PHE A 227 -17.34 1.52 -0.27
CA PHE A 227 -17.11 1.10 -1.66
C PHE A 227 -17.99 1.86 -2.66
N GLN A 228 -19.25 2.13 -2.32
CA GLN A 228 -20.14 2.96 -3.12
C GLN A 228 -19.62 4.40 -3.23
N ASP A 229 -19.17 4.97 -2.12
CA ASP A 229 -18.55 6.30 -2.08
C ASP A 229 -17.31 6.39 -2.98
N ILE A 230 -16.43 5.38 -2.95
CA ILE A 230 -15.28 5.29 -3.87
C ILE A 230 -15.74 5.26 -5.34
N LEU A 231 -16.77 4.49 -5.67
CA LEU A 231 -17.26 4.36 -7.06
C LEU A 231 -17.96 5.61 -7.59
N ASN A 232 -18.61 6.36 -6.72
CA ASN A 232 -19.42 7.52 -7.08
C ASN A 232 -18.59 8.81 -7.10
N ASN A 233 -17.65 8.96 -6.16
CA ASN A 233 -16.98 10.23 -5.90
C ASN A 233 -15.49 10.22 -6.26
N ASP A 234 -14.82 9.06 -6.21
CA ASP A 234 -13.36 8.99 -6.31
C ASP A 234 -12.85 8.42 -7.64
N LEU A 235 -13.61 7.55 -8.32
CA LEU A 235 -13.18 6.85 -9.55
C LEU A 235 -14.03 7.20 -10.79
N SER A 236 -13.38 7.65 -11.88
CA SER A 236 -14.06 7.86 -13.18
C SER A 236 -14.42 6.53 -13.84
N LYS A 237 -15.48 6.48 -14.66
CA LYS A 237 -16.00 5.24 -15.26
C LYS A 237 -14.96 4.42 -16.04
N GLU A 238 -13.94 5.07 -16.59
CA GLU A 238 -12.85 4.48 -17.37
C GLU A 238 -11.69 3.95 -16.51
N ASP A 239 -11.69 4.21 -15.20
CA ASP A 239 -10.60 3.77 -14.32
C ASP A 239 -10.62 2.24 -14.16
N GLU A 240 -9.54 1.59 -14.58
CA GLU A 240 -9.35 0.14 -14.51
C GLU A 240 -9.45 -0.39 -13.07
N SER A 241 -9.15 0.45 -12.07
CA SER A 241 -9.22 0.10 -10.64
C SER A 241 -10.66 -0.11 -10.16
N ARG A 242 -11.67 0.39 -10.89
CA ARG A 242 -13.09 0.19 -10.56
C ARG A 242 -13.48 -1.26 -10.47
N VAL A 243 -12.86 -2.12 -11.29
CA VAL A 243 -13.15 -3.56 -11.29
C VAL A 243 -12.93 -4.17 -9.90
N LYS A 244 -11.87 -3.74 -9.20
CA LYS A 244 -11.59 -4.20 -7.82
C LYS A 244 -12.69 -3.79 -6.86
N VAL A 245 -13.09 -2.53 -6.92
CA VAL A 245 -14.10 -1.96 -6.01
C VAL A 245 -15.47 -2.58 -6.27
N ILE A 246 -15.87 -2.72 -7.53
CA ILE A 246 -17.11 -3.40 -7.94
C ILE A 246 -17.12 -4.85 -7.47
N SER A 247 -16.00 -5.56 -7.63
CA SER A 247 -15.87 -6.96 -7.19
C SER A 247 -16.09 -7.07 -5.68
N HIS A 248 -15.44 -6.24 -4.88
CA HIS A 248 -15.61 -6.30 -3.43
C HIS A 248 -16.97 -5.80 -2.95
N LEU A 249 -17.57 -4.82 -3.63
CA LEU A 249 -18.94 -4.40 -3.34
C LEU A 249 -19.94 -5.53 -3.62
N GLY A 250 -19.81 -6.22 -4.77
CA GLY A 250 -20.62 -7.39 -5.10
C GLY A 250 -20.44 -8.53 -4.10
N ASP A 251 -19.20 -8.82 -3.71
CA ASP A 251 -18.86 -9.81 -2.69
C ASP A 251 -19.47 -9.47 -1.32
N CYS A 252 -19.51 -8.19 -0.91
CA CYS A 252 -20.23 -7.77 0.30
C CYS A 252 -21.73 -8.11 0.23
N PHE A 253 -22.39 -7.86 -0.92
CA PHE A 253 -23.80 -8.22 -1.09
C PHE A 253 -24.02 -9.74 -1.09
N MET A 254 -23.12 -10.52 -1.69
CA MET A 254 -23.15 -11.98 -1.61
C MET A 254 -23.04 -12.46 -0.16
N LYS A 255 -22.15 -11.86 0.65
CA LYS A 255 -21.98 -12.19 2.07
C LYS A 255 -23.13 -11.75 2.96
N LYS A 256 -24.01 -10.88 2.46
CA LYS A 256 -25.28 -10.50 3.09
C LYS A 256 -26.47 -11.32 2.57
N ASP A 257 -26.21 -12.44 1.89
CA ASP A 257 -27.22 -13.31 1.28
C ASP A 257 -28.17 -12.54 0.34
N ASN A 258 -27.65 -11.53 -0.37
CA ASN A 258 -28.40 -10.76 -1.34
C ASN A 258 -27.78 -10.89 -2.75
N PRO A 259 -27.96 -12.06 -3.39
CA PRO A 259 -27.35 -12.36 -4.69
C PRO A 259 -27.94 -11.51 -5.82
N GLU A 260 -29.19 -11.01 -5.71
CA GLU A 260 -29.75 -10.12 -6.75
C GLU A 260 -28.99 -8.80 -6.82
N LEU A 261 -28.78 -8.14 -5.67
CA LEU A 261 -28.03 -6.88 -5.61
C LEU A 261 -26.55 -7.08 -5.96
N ALA A 262 -25.95 -8.19 -5.54
CA ALA A 262 -24.59 -8.53 -5.94
C ALA A 262 -24.47 -8.63 -7.46
N LEU A 263 -25.41 -9.31 -8.11
CA LEU A 263 -25.43 -9.45 -9.56
C LEU A 263 -25.61 -8.11 -10.27
N GLU A 264 -26.47 -7.24 -9.75
CA GLU A 264 -26.70 -5.89 -10.31
C GLU A 264 -25.41 -5.04 -10.25
N VAL A 265 -24.74 -5.03 -9.10
CA VAL A 265 -23.45 -4.35 -8.93
C VAL A 265 -22.41 -4.93 -9.90
N LEU A 266 -22.26 -6.25 -9.96
CA LEU A 266 -21.25 -6.89 -10.79
C LEU A 266 -21.51 -6.65 -12.30
N LYS A 267 -22.77 -6.56 -12.74
CA LYS A 267 -23.09 -6.20 -14.13
C LYS A 267 -22.62 -4.80 -14.53
N SER A 268 -22.42 -3.89 -13.59
CA SER A 268 -21.85 -2.55 -13.86
C SER A 268 -20.35 -2.59 -14.21
N GLY A 269 -19.67 -3.72 -13.98
CA GLY A 269 -18.27 -3.94 -14.34
C GLY A 269 -18.06 -4.34 -15.80
N PRO A 270 -16.81 -4.63 -16.21
CA PRO A 270 -16.46 -4.96 -17.59
C PRO A 270 -16.79 -6.43 -17.94
N VAL A 271 -18.08 -6.78 -17.97
CA VAL A 271 -18.58 -8.16 -18.23
C VAL A 271 -17.97 -8.79 -19.49
N ARG A 272 -17.79 -7.98 -20.55
CA ARG A 272 -17.25 -8.42 -21.85
C ARG A 272 -15.73 -8.23 -22.00
N ALA A 273 -14.99 -8.06 -20.89
CA ALA A 273 -13.53 -7.95 -20.93
C ALA A 273 -12.90 -9.15 -21.67
N ARG A 274 -12.10 -8.85 -22.70
CA ARG A 274 -11.38 -9.85 -23.51
C ARG A 274 -10.09 -10.31 -22.84
N LYS A 275 -9.34 -9.36 -22.28
CA LYS A 275 -8.09 -9.65 -21.58
C LYS A 275 -8.39 -9.85 -20.10
N LEU A 276 -8.07 -11.03 -19.58
CA LEU A 276 -8.21 -11.33 -18.17
C LEU A 276 -6.85 -11.15 -17.47
N ASP A 277 -6.80 -10.20 -16.56
CA ASP A 277 -5.82 -10.18 -15.48
C ASP A 277 -6.49 -10.72 -14.21
N GLU A 278 -5.70 -10.84 -13.14
CA GLU A 278 -6.15 -11.38 -11.84
C GLU A 278 -7.42 -10.69 -11.32
N ASP A 279 -7.51 -9.37 -11.43
CA ASP A 279 -8.67 -8.60 -10.99
C ASP A 279 -9.92 -8.90 -11.81
N LYS A 280 -9.77 -9.01 -13.14
CA LYS A 280 -10.87 -9.36 -14.04
C LYS A 280 -11.26 -10.84 -13.95
N MET A 281 -10.32 -11.73 -13.58
CA MET A 281 -10.63 -13.14 -13.27
C MET A 281 -11.45 -13.22 -11.99
N TYR A 282 -11.04 -12.53 -10.92
CA TYR A 282 -11.78 -12.46 -9.66
C TYR A 282 -13.18 -11.88 -9.86
N PHE A 283 -13.28 -10.78 -10.61
CA PHE A 283 -14.57 -10.21 -11.00
C PHE A 283 -15.47 -11.21 -11.73
N LYS A 284 -14.93 -11.96 -12.70
CA LYS A 284 -15.70 -12.97 -13.45
C LYS A 284 -16.10 -14.17 -12.59
N TYR A 285 -15.23 -14.57 -11.68
CA TYR A 285 -15.52 -15.61 -10.70
C TYR A 285 -16.70 -15.22 -9.81
N LEU A 286 -16.69 -14.01 -9.24
CA LEU A 286 -17.82 -13.48 -8.46
C LEU A 286 -19.09 -13.34 -9.29
N LEU A 287 -18.98 -12.90 -10.55
CA LEU A 287 -20.13 -12.82 -11.43
C LEU A 287 -20.72 -14.21 -11.73
N GLY A 288 -19.87 -15.23 -11.90
CA GLY A 288 -20.28 -16.61 -12.04
C GLY A 288 -21.02 -17.13 -10.81
N LEU A 289 -20.47 -16.87 -9.62
CA LEU A 289 -21.12 -17.19 -8.34
C LEU A 289 -22.46 -16.48 -8.19
N ALA A 290 -22.53 -15.18 -8.44
CA ALA A 290 -23.77 -14.42 -8.36
C ALA A 290 -24.82 -14.95 -9.33
N TYR A 291 -24.44 -15.36 -10.55
CA TYR A 291 -25.38 -16.03 -11.47
C TYR A 291 -25.85 -17.39 -10.93
N LYS A 292 -24.95 -18.19 -10.34
CA LYS A 292 -25.29 -19.49 -9.74
C LYS A 292 -26.30 -19.33 -8.60
N GLU A 293 -26.06 -18.43 -7.66
CA GLU A 293 -26.96 -18.16 -6.53
C GLU A 293 -28.32 -17.59 -6.97
N ASN A 294 -28.35 -16.88 -8.11
CA ASN A 294 -29.61 -16.45 -8.74
C ASN A 294 -30.26 -17.53 -9.64
N GLY A 295 -29.80 -18.79 -9.59
CA GLY A 295 -30.33 -19.91 -10.39
C GLY A 295 -30.02 -19.85 -11.89
N GLN A 296 -29.19 -18.91 -12.35
CA GLN A 296 -28.85 -18.72 -13.77
C GLN A 296 -27.61 -19.54 -14.16
N ASN A 297 -27.72 -20.87 -14.06
CA ASN A 297 -26.60 -21.81 -14.21
C ASN A 297 -25.85 -21.69 -15.54
N ASP A 298 -26.54 -21.50 -16.67
CA ASP A 298 -25.88 -21.36 -17.99
C ASP A 298 -24.94 -20.15 -18.06
N ARG A 299 -25.36 -19.04 -17.45
CA ARG A 299 -24.54 -17.82 -17.36
C ARG A 299 -23.40 -18.02 -16.38
N ALA A 300 -23.65 -18.68 -15.24
CA ALA A 300 -22.61 -19.02 -14.28
C ALA A 300 -21.49 -19.82 -14.95
N ILE A 301 -21.84 -20.90 -15.65
CA ILE A 301 -20.91 -21.75 -16.42
C ILE A 301 -20.11 -20.93 -17.41
N THR A 302 -20.76 -20.06 -18.20
CA THR A 302 -20.10 -19.22 -19.21
C THR A 302 -18.99 -18.35 -18.60
N HIS A 303 -19.22 -17.82 -17.40
CA HIS A 303 -18.25 -16.98 -16.71
C HIS A 303 -17.14 -17.81 -16.05
N LEU A 304 -17.51 -18.91 -15.38
CA LEU A 304 -16.59 -19.79 -14.67
C LEU A 304 -15.64 -20.54 -15.62
N GLN A 305 -16.12 -21.07 -16.74
CA GLN A 305 -15.29 -21.74 -17.76
C GLN A 305 -14.23 -20.80 -18.33
N ARG A 306 -14.55 -19.51 -18.52
CA ARG A 306 -13.56 -18.53 -18.97
C ARG A 306 -12.46 -18.32 -17.93
N VAL A 307 -12.80 -18.33 -16.65
CA VAL A 307 -11.79 -18.24 -15.59
C VAL A 307 -10.94 -19.51 -15.57
N TYR A 308 -11.58 -20.69 -15.60
CA TYR A 308 -10.91 -22.00 -15.62
C TYR A 308 -9.94 -22.17 -16.80
N ALA A 309 -10.34 -21.75 -18.00
CA ALA A 309 -9.50 -21.82 -19.20
C ALA A 309 -8.23 -20.96 -19.09
N HIS A 310 -8.25 -19.92 -18.26
CA HIS A 310 -7.09 -19.07 -18.00
C HIS A 310 -6.23 -19.57 -16.84
N ASP A 311 -6.86 -20.07 -15.79
CA ASP A 311 -6.20 -20.64 -14.61
C ASP A 311 -7.10 -21.73 -13.99
N THR A 312 -6.67 -22.99 -14.12
CA THR A 312 -7.40 -24.15 -13.62
C THR A 312 -7.44 -24.24 -12.09
N ASN A 313 -6.53 -23.53 -11.41
CA ASN A 313 -6.40 -23.51 -9.96
C ASN A 313 -6.99 -22.22 -9.35
N PHE A 314 -7.72 -21.43 -10.12
CA PHE A 314 -8.31 -20.19 -9.64
C PHE A 314 -9.46 -20.48 -8.67
N TYR A 315 -9.20 -20.30 -7.36
CA TYR A 315 -10.15 -20.61 -6.29
C TYR A 315 -10.74 -22.04 -6.42
N ASN A 316 -12.04 -22.21 -6.23
CA ASN A 316 -12.77 -23.46 -6.37
C ASN A 316 -13.54 -23.54 -7.69
N VAL A 317 -13.07 -22.89 -8.76
CA VAL A 317 -13.78 -22.85 -10.06
C VAL A 317 -13.99 -24.26 -10.64
N SER A 318 -13.02 -25.18 -10.50
CA SER A 318 -13.19 -26.58 -10.96
C SER A 318 -14.38 -27.25 -10.29
N GLN A 319 -14.42 -27.19 -8.95
CA GLN A 319 -15.50 -27.76 -8.16
C GLN A 319 -16.86 -27.14 -8.53
N LEU A 320 -16.93 -25.83 -8.73
CA LEU A 320 -18.17 -25.16 -9.14
C LEU A 320 -18.64 -25.61 -10.52
N LEU A 321 -17.73 -25.94 -11.44
CA LEU A 321 -18.08 -26.45 -12.77
C LEU A 321 -18.52 -27.92 -12.73
N GLU A 322 -17.93 -28.72 -11.84
CA GLU A 322 -18.38 -30.10 -11.55
C GLU A 322 -19.78 -30.10 -10.94
N GLU A 323 -20.04 -29.25 -9.93
CA GLU A 323 -21.38 -29.05 -9.34
C GLU A 323 -22.43 -28.63 -10.38
N LEU A 324 -22.00 -27.90 -11.42
CA LEU A 324 -22.86 -27.46 -12.53
C LEU A 324 -22.88 -28.45 -13.71
N GLY A 325 -22.26 -29.63 -13.56
CA GLY A 325 -22.30 -30.73 -14.52
C GLY A 325 -21.57 -30.47 -15.84
N LYS A 326 -20.45 -29.73 -15.82
CA LYS A 326 -19.71 -29.37 -17.05
C LYS A 326 -18.35 -30.03 -17.22
N ILE A 327 -17.74 -30.48 -16.14
CA ILE A 327 -16.44 -31.16 -16.11
C ILE A 327 -16.58 -32.35 -15.16
#